data_AF-X1F855-F1
#
_entry.id   AF-X1F855-F1
#
_cell.length_a   1.000
_cell.length_b   1.000
_cell.length_c   1.000
_cell.angle_alpha   90.00
_cell.angle_beta   90.00
_cell.angle_gamma   90.00
#
_symmetry.space_group_name_H-M   'P 1'
#
loop_
_entity.id
_entity.type
_entity.pdbx_description
1 polymer ?
#
loop_
_entity_poly.entity_id
_entity_poly.type
_entity_poly.pdbx_seq_one_letter_code
_entity_poly.pdbx_strand_id
1 'polypeptide(L)'
;MTFWLQVLGPLVMVLGGVIGWLIRSRTEEQRAIREKLNEERRKTYLEILGPYIHIFADLKGKGPTQALDEVKSYDYRKKAFDLNLFGSDKVIRAYNNLMQYAYKFEAGGSQKPQPKEMMRLWGTLLLEIRKSLGNKKTKLDEFDMLRSMIKDIDKLK
;
A
#
# COMPACT_ATOMS: atom_id res chain seq x y z
N MET A 1 53.63 -23.34 24.78
CA MET A 1 52.15 -23.46 24.60
C MET A 1 51.41 -22.17 24.99
N THR A 2 51.91 -21.38 25.94
CA THR A 2 51.30 -20.14 26.45
C THR A 2 51.28 -18.95 25.48
N PHE A 3 52.30 -18.80 24.63
CA PHE A 3 52.41 -17.68 23.67
C PHE A 3 51.28 -17.66 22.61
N TRP A 4 50.91 -18.83 22.08
CA TRP A 4 49.84 -18.95 21.09
C TRP A 4 48.46 -18.55 21.63
N LEU A 5 48.18 -18.85 22.90
CA LEU A 5 46.93 -18.47 23.57
C LEU A 5 46.82 -16.97 23.82
N GLN A 6 47.95 -16.28 24.07
CA GLN A 6 47.98 -14.84 24.29
C GLN A 6 47.70 -14.01 23.02
N VAL A 7 48.03 -14.54 21.83
CA VAL A 7 47.77 -13.87 20.55
C VAL A 7 46.39 -14.22 19.98
N LEU A 8 45.92 -15.45 20.19
CA LEU A 8 44.63 -15.93 19.67
C LEU A 8 43.42 -15.18 20.26
N GLY A 9 43.42 -14.92 21.57
CA GLY A 9 42.30 -14.23 22.24
C GLY A 9 42.00 -12.84 21.65
N PRO A 10 42.99 -11.93 21.61
CA PRO A 10 42.83 -10.60 20.99
C PRO A 10 42.47 -10.68 19.50
N LEU A 11 43.06 -11.61 18.75
CA LEU A 11 42.76 -11.79 17.33
C LEU A 11 41.29 -12.18 17.10
N VAL A 12 40.76 -13.09 17.90
CA VAL A 12 39.35 -13.49 17.85
C VAL A 12 38.43 -12.34 18.24
N MET A 13 38.80 -11.53 19.23
CA MET A 13 38.01 -10.35 19.63
C MET A 13 37.97 -9.30 18.51
N VAL A 14 39.11 -9.03 17.86
CA VAL A 14 39.19 -8.10 16.72
C VAL A 14 38.37 -8.62 15.54
N LEU A 15 38.52 -9.90 15.18
CA LEU A 15 37.74 -10.51 14.11
C LEU A 15 36.23 -10.50 14.40
N GLY A 16 35.84 -10.80 15.64
CA GLY A 16 34.45 -10.72 16.09
C GLY A 16 33.88 -9.31 16.01
N GLY A 17 34.67 -8.29 16.40
CA GLY A 17 34.29 -6.88 16.26
C GLY A 17 34.09 -6.47 14.80
N VAL A 18 35.00 -6.86 13.91
CA VAL A 18 34.91 -6.57 12.47
C VAL A 18 33.69 -7.23 11.84
N ILE A 19 33.45 -8.53 12.11
CA ILE A 19 32.29 -9.26 11.59
C ILE A 19 30.99 -8.66 12.14
N GLY A 20 30.93 -8.35 13.44
CA GLY A 20 29.77 -7.72 14.06
C GLY A 20 29.45 -6.35 13.46
N TRP A 21 30.48 -5.54 13.20
CA TRP A 21 30.33 -4.24 12.53
C TRP A 21 29.83 -4.39 11.09
N LEU A 22 30.35 -5.34 10.31
CA LEU A 22 29.90 -5.59 8.94
C LEU A 22 28.42 -6.00 8.89
N ILE A 23 28.01 -6.93 9.75
CA ILE A 23 26.60 -7.38 9.84
C ILE A 23 25.69 -6.20 10.22
N ARG A 24 26.10 -5.43 11.23
CA ARG A 24 25.35 -4.25 11.69
C ARG A 24 25.23 -3.21 10.57
N SER A 25 26.33 -2.87 9.91
CA SER A 25 26.36 -1.89 8.82
C SER A 25 25.43 -2.27 7.67
N ARG A 26 25.46 -3.54 7.22
CA ARG A 26 24.54 -4.04 6.19
C ARG A 26 23.08 -4.00 6.65
N THR A 27 22.82 -4.32 7.91
CA THR A 27 21.45 -4.32 8.45
C THR A 27 20.88 -2.91 8.53
N GLU A 28 21.70 -1.94 8.94
CA GLU A 28 21.34 -0.52 8.99
C GLU A 28 21.09 0.05 7.59
N GLU A 29 21.96 -0.25 6.62
CA GLU A 29 21.77 0.15 5.21
C GLU A 29 20.45 -0.38 4.64
N GLN A 30 20.18 -1.67 4.83
CA GLN A 30 18.95 -2.31 4.38
C GLN A 30 17.71 -1.76 5.10
N ARG A 31 17.85 -1.38 6.37
CA ARG A 31 16.78 -0.73 7.12
C ARG A 31 16.48 0.66 6.58
N ALA A 32 17.50 1.47 6.32
CA ALA A 32 17.34 2.81 5.75
C ALA A 32 16.68 2.76 4.36
N ILE A 33 17.07 1.80 3.51
CA ILE A 33 16.45 1.58 2.19
C ILE A 33 14.97 1.19 2.37
N ARG A 34 14.66 0.29 3.30
CA ARG A 34 13.28 -0.13 3.59
C ARG A 34 12.42 1.00 4.14
N GLU A 35 12.98 1.85 5.00
CA GLU A 35 12.28 3.00 5.57
C GLU A 35 11.93 4.00 4.46
N LYS A 36 12.89 4.36 3.60
CA LYS A 36 12.63 5.22 2.42
C LYS A 36 11.59 4.62 1.47
N LEU A 37 11.68 3.32 1.16
CA LEU A 37 10.69 2.63 0.32
C LEU A 37 9.29 2.63 0.95
N ASN A 38 9.21 2.49 2.27
CA ASN A 38 7.92 2.53 2.97
C ASN A 38 7.32 3.94 2.98
N GLU A 39 8.15 4.98 3.10
CA GLU A 39 7.71 6.37 2.96
C GLU A 39 7.16 6.66 1.57
N GLU A 40 7.89 6.27 0.51
CA GLU A 40 7.42 6.43 -0.87
C GLU A 40 6.11 5.66 -1.11
N ARG A 41 6.02 4.41 -0.66
CA ARG A 41 4.78 3.63 -0.70
C ARG A 41 3.62 4.35 -0.05
N ARG A 42 3.82 4.87 1.17
CA ARG A 42 2.77 5.57 1.91
C ARG A 42 2.27 6.79 1.13
N LYS A 43 3.20 7.55 0.55
CA LYS A 43 2.88 8.72 -0.28
C LYS A 43 2.09 8.31 -1.52
N THR A 44 2.59 7.36 -2.31
CA THR A 44 1.91 6.87 -3.52
C THR A 44 0.52 6.31 -3.21
N TYR A 45 0.37 5.56 -2.11
CA TYR A 45 -0.93 5.02 -1.70
C TYR A 45 -1.91 6.13 -1.35
N LEU A 46 -1.51 7.16 -0.60
CA LEU A 46 -2.37 8.30 -0.29
C LEU A 46 -2.79 9.05 -1.55
N GLU A 47 -1.86 9.26 -2.47
CA GLU A 47 -2.10 9.95 -3.73
C GLU A 47 -3.08 9.18 -4.64
N ILE A 48 -3.00 7.85 -4.67
CA ILE A 48 -3.94 6.99 -5.41
C ILE A 48 -5.34 6.98 -4.79
N LEU A 49 -5.42 7.19 -3.47
CA LEU A 49 -6.68 7.29 -2.73
C LEU A 49 -7.34 8.69 -2.84
N GLY A 50 -6.73 9.66 -3.51
CA GLY A 50 -7.26 11.03 -3.68
C GLY A 50 -8.72 11.08 -4.16
N PRO A 51 -9.05 10.49 -5.33
CA PRO A 51 -10.41 10.52 -5.88
C PRO A 51 -11.45 9.91 -4.94
N TYR A 52 -11.03 8.88 -4.22
CA TYR A 52 -11.84 8.13 -3.27
C TYR A 52 -12.15 8.96 -2.01
N ILE A 53 -11.19 9.78 -1.56
CA ILE A 53 -11.42 10.77 -0.50
C ILE A 53 -12.44 11.80 -0.95
N HIS A 54 -12.37 12.29 -2.20
CA HIS A 54 -13.35 13.24 -2.74
C HIS A 54 -14.79 12.68 -2.73
N ILE A 55 -14.99 11.40 -3.05
CA ILE A 55 -16.31 10.76 -3.01
C ILE A 55 -16.89 10.75 -1.59
N PHE A 56 -16.09 10.42 -0.58
CA PHE A 56 -16.58 10.28 0.80
C PHE A 56 -16.55 11.56 1.63
N ALA A 57 -15.71 12.52 1.28
CA ALA A 57 -15.67 13.83 1.91
C ALA A 57 -16.79 14.77 1.41
N ASP A 58 -17.62 14.30 0.47
CA ASP A 58 -18.57 15.14 -0.25
C ASP A 58 -19.75 15.60 0.61
N LEU A 59 -19.53 16.70 1.35
CA LEU A 59 -20.54 17.39 2.13
C LEU A 59 -21.50 18.22 1.24
N LYS A 60 -21.25 18.36 -0.07
CA LYS A 60 -21.94 19.32 -0.96
C LYS A 60 -22.42 18.76 -2.30
N GLY A 61 -22.33 17.45 -2.55
CA GLY A 61 -22.82 16.78 -3.76
C GLY A 61 -21.94 16.91 -5.02
N LYS A 62 -20.67 17.29 -4.90
CA LYS A 62 -19.71 17.45 -6.04
C LYS A 62 -18.59 16.42 -6.08
N GLY A 63 -18.47 15.58 -5.06
CA GLY A 63 -17.39 14.60 -4.89
C GLY A 63 -17.25 13.61 -6.04
N PRO A 64 -18.34 12.98 -6.52
CA PRO A 64 -18.27 12.06 -7.64
C PRO A 64 -17.71 12.67 -8.93
N THR A 65 -18.09 13.91 -9.26
CA THR A 65 -17.59 14.61 -10.45
C THR A 65 -16.12 14.97 -10.30
N GLN A 66 -15.71 15.51 -9.14
CA GLN A 66 -14.32 15.85 -8.86
C GLN A 66 -13.40 14.62 -8.88
N ALA A 67 -13.88 13.50 -8.32
CA ALA A 67 -13.16 12.24 -8.35
C ALA A 67 -12.97 11.73 -9.79
N LEU A 68 -14.00 11.85 -10.63
CA LEU A 68 -13.92 11.45 -12.03
C LEU A 68 -12.91 12.30 -12.81
N ASP A 69 -12.93 13.62 -12.62
CA ASP A 69 -12.00 14.54 -13.25
C ASP A 69 -10.55 14.26 -12.81
N GLU A 70 -10.35 14.00 -11.51
CA GLU A 70 -9.03 13.64 -10.98
C GLU A 70 -8.52 12.32 -11.58
N VAL A 71 -9.32 11.26 -11.63
CA VAL A 71 -8.91 9.97 -12.22
C VAL A 71 -8.50 10.08 -13.70
N LYS A 72 -9.08 11.04 -14.42
CA LYS A 72 -8.77 11.33 -15.83
C LYS A 72 -7.54 12.23 -16.01
N SER A 73 -7.11 12.92 -14.96
CA SER A 73 -5.96 13.83 -15.01
C SER A 73 -4.64 13.10 -15.29
N TYR A 74 -3.72 13.80 -15.96
CA TYR A 74 -2.35 13.33 -16.17
C TYR A 74 -1.64 13.02 -14.85
N ASP A 75 -1.83 13.86 -13.84
CA ASP A 75 -1.20 13.71 -12.53
C ASP A 75 -1.61 12.41 -11.84
N TYR A 76 -2.91 12.07 -11.87
CA TYR A 76 -3.38 10.79 -11.35
C TYR A 76 -2.82 9.60 -12.13
N ARG A 77 -2.73 9.70 -13.46
CA ARG A 77 -2.12 8.65 -14.30
C ARG A 77 -0.64 8.44 -13.97
N LYS A 78 0.10 9.51 -13.72
CA LYS A 78 1.49 9.44 -13.26
C LYS A 78 1.59 8.73 -11.91
N LYS A 79 0.74 9.09 -10.94
CA LYS A 79 0.68 8.43 -9.63
C LYS A 79 0.33 6.94 -9.73
N ALA A 80 -0.58 6.60 -10.66
CA ALA A 80 -0.96 5.21 -10.92
C ALA A 80 0.19 4.43 -11.56
N PHE A 81 1.03 5.08 -12.35
CA PHE A 81 2.27 4.49 -12.84
C PHE A 81 3.27 4.26 -11.69
N ASP A 82 3.47 5.23 -10.81
CA ASP A 82 4.33 5.10 -9.63
C ASP A 82 3.87 3.96 -8.70
N LEU A 83 2.55 3.71 -8.61
CA LEU A 83 2.00 2.57 -7.88
C LEU A 83 2.53 1.22 -8.42
N ASN A 84 2.76 1.10 -9.72
CA ASN A 84 3.34 -0.12 -10.30
C ASN A 84 4.82 -0.30 -9.91
N LEU A 85 5.53 0.79 -9.60
CA LEU A 85 6.94 0.74 -9.22
C LEU A 85 7.12 0.45 -7.73
N PHE A 86 6.30 1.07 -6.88
CA PHE A 86 6.49 1.03 -5.43
C PHE A 86 5.46 0.16 -4.71
N GLY A 87 4.31 -0.10 -5.31
CA GLY A 87 3.25 -0.92 -4.74
C GLY A 87 3.69 -2.34 -4.42
N SER A 88 3.08 -2.96 -3.41
CA SER A 88 3.23 -4.41 -3.22
C SER A 88 2.34 -5.14 -4.22
N ASP A 89 2.72 -6.36 -4.61
CA ASP A 89 1.99 -7.15 -5.61
C ASP A 89 0.49 -7.25 -5.32
N LYS A 90 0.13 -7.39 -4.04
CA LYS A 90 -1.27 -7.49 -3.63
C LYS A 90 -2.02 -6.17 -3.80
N VAL A 91 -1.38 -5.04 -3.49
CA VAL A 91 -1.94 -3.70 -3.71
C VAL A 91 -2.13 -3.44 -5.19
N ILE A 92 -1.11 -3.72 -6.00
CA ILE A 92 -1.17 -3.55 -7.46
C ILE A 92 -2.32 -4.39 -8.04
N ARG A 93 -2.44 -5.65 -7.62
CA ARG A 93 -3.53 -6.53 -8.07
C ARG A 93 -4.91 -5.99 -7.65
N ALA A 94 -5.06 -5.54 -6.41
CA ALA A 94 -6.31 -4.98 -5.93
C ALA A 94 -6.70 -3.71 -6.71
N TYR A 95 -5.74 -2.81 -6.93
CA TYR A 95 -5.93 -1.60 -7.73
C TYR A 95 -6.32 -1.92 -9.17
N ASN A 96 -5.59 -2.82 -9.82
CA ASN A 96 -5.87 -3.20 -11.20
C ASN A 96 -7.27 -3.81 -11.34
N ASN A 97 -7.68 -4.68 -10.42
CA ASN A 97 -9.03 -5.26 -10.42
C ASN A 97 -10.11 -4.18 -10.28
N LEU A 98 -9.90 -3.21 -9.39
CA LEU A 98 -10.81 -2.08 -9.19
C LEU A 98 -10.93 -1.22 -10.45
N MET A 99 -9.80 -0.84 -11.05
CA MET A 99 -9.80 -0.01 -12.27
C MET A 99 -10.38 -0.74 -13.48
N GLN A 100 -10.05 -2.03 -13.65
CA GLN A 100 -10.62 -2.86 -14.71
C GLN A 100 -12.13 -3.02 -14.55
N TYR A 101 -12.62 -3.17 -13.32
CA TYR A 101 -14.05 -3.17 -13.05
C TYR A 101 -14.69 -1.84 -13.45
N ALA A 102 -14.10 -0.70 -13.07
CA ALA A 102 -14.61 0.63 -13.44
C ALA A 102 -14.67 0.84 -14.97
N TYR A 103 -13.64 0.46 -15.73
CA TYR A 103 -13.60 0.63 -17.19
C TYR A 103 -14.64 -0.18 -17.94
N LYS A 104 -15.02 -1.36 -17.44
CA LYS A 104 -16.09 -2.17 -18.05
C LYS A 104 -17.43 -1.43 -18.11
N PHE A 105 -17.67 -0.49 -17.20
CA PHE A 105 -18.91 0.28 -17.16
C PHE A 105 -18.81 1.64 -17.84
N GLU A 106 -17.61 2.21 -17.96
CA GLU A 106 -17.39 3.43 -18.76
C GLU A 106 -17.53 3.15 -20.26
N ALA A 107 -17.15 1.94 -20.72
CA ALA A 107 -17.18 1.54 -22.12
C ALA A 107 -18.59 1.19 -22.69
N GLY A 108 -19.67 1.60 -22.03
CA GLY A 108 -21.04 1.46 -22.57
C GLY A 108 -21.62 0.04 -22.53
N GLY A 109 -21.10 -0.85 -21.67
CA GLY A 109 -21.68 -2.17 -21.46
C GLY A 109 -23.12 -2.09 -20.92
N SER A 110 -24.02 -2.93 -21.46
CA SER A 110 -25.46 -2.96 -21.13
C SER A 110 -25.77 -3.32 -19.66
N GLN A 111 -24.76 -3.68 -18.88
CA GLN A 111 -24.87 -4.15 -17.51
C GLN A 111 -24.55 -3.01 -16.55
N LYS A 112 -25.49 -2.68 -15.65
CA LYS A 112 -25.24 -1.65 -14.63
C LYS A 112 -24.16 -2.12 -13.64
N PRO A 113 -23.25 -1.23 -13.20
CA PRO A 113 -22.29 -1.58 -12.16
C PRO A 113 -23.01 -2.05 -10.91
N GLN A 114 -22.60 -3.21 -10.38
CA GLN A 114 -23.09 -3.70 -9.10
C GLN A 114 -22.43 -2.89 -7.97
N PRO A 115 -23.19 -2.13 -7.17
CA PRO A 115 -22.61 -1.27 -6.14
C PRO A 115 -21.85 -2.08 -5.08
N LYS A 116 -22.38 -3.25 -4.69
CA LYS A 116 -21.74 -4.15 -3.71
C LYS A 116 -20.34 -4.58 -4.17
N GLU A 117 -20.19 -4.92 -5.44
CA GLU A 117 -18.89 -5.35 -5.99
C GLU A 117 -17.89 -4.19 -6.06
N MET A 118 -18.33 -2.99 -6.44
CA MET A 118 -17.49 -1.79 -6.41
C MET A 118 -16.98 -1.51 -4.98
N MET A 119 -17.87 -1.59 -3.99
CA MET A 119 -17.51 -1.45 -2.57
C MET A 119 -16.53 -2.54 -2.13
N ARG A 120 -16.77 -3.80 -2.49
CA ARG A 120 -15.87 -4.92 -2.17
C ARG A 120 -14.46 -4.72 -2.73
N LEU A 121 -14.35 -4.30 -4.00
CA LEU A 121 -13.06 -4.06 -4.66
C LEU A 121 -12.30 -2.89 -4.02
N TRP A 122 -13.01 -1.81 -3.66
CA TRP A 122 -12.40 -0.69 -2.95
C TRP A 122 -11.95 -1.08 -1.55
N GLY A 123 -12.81 -1.74 -0.77
CA GLY A 123 -12.47 -2.26 0.54
C GLY A 123 -11.25 -3.18 0.50
N THR A 124 -11.15 -4.01 -0.55
CA THR A 124 -10.01 -4.89 -0.80
C THR A 124 -8.73 -4.09 -1.04
N LEU A 125 -8.78 -3.02 -1.85
CA LEU A 125 -7.63 -2.14 -2.07
C LEU A 125 -7.14 -1.50 -0.76
N LEU A 126 -8.05 -0.95 0.04
CA LEU A 126 -7.72 -0.38 1.35
C LEU A 126 -7.11 -1.41 2.30
N LEU A 127 -7.66 -2.61 2.33
CA LEU A 127 -7.19 -3.70 3.17
C LEU A 127 -5.76 -4.13 2.79
N GLU A 128 -5.47 -4.27 1.49
CA GLU A 128 -4.13 -4.62 1.01
C GLU A 128 -3.11 -3.50 1.23
N ILE A 129 -3.52 -2.22 1.08
CA ILE A 129 -2.68 -1.06 1.46
C ILE A 129 -2.34 -1.14 2.95
N ARG A 130 -3.34 -1.36 3.82
CA ARG A 130 -3.15 -1.46 5.27
C ARG A 130 -2.17 -2.58 5.65
N LYS A 131 -2.28 -3.75 5.00
CA LYS A 131 -1.36 -4.89 5.16
C LYS A 131 0.05 -4.56 4.68
N SER A 132 0.17 -3.88 3.52
CA SER A 132 1.44 -3.43 2.96
C SER A 132 2.20 -2.48 3.91
N LEU A 133 1.46 -1.61 4.61
CA LEU A 133 2.00 -0.67 5.61
C LEU A 133 2.28 -1.29 7.00
N GLY A 134 2.21 -2.62 7.14
CA GLY A 134 2.67 -3.34 8.34
C GLY A 134 1.59 -4.10 9.10
N ASN A 135 0.29 -3.92 8.78
CA ASN A 135 -0.81 -4.61 9.49
C ASN A 135 -1.09 -6.02 8.93
N LYS A 136 -0.05 -6.85 8.79
CA LYS A 136 -0.14 -8.15 8.08
C LYS A 136 -1.12 -9.15 8.69
N LYS A 137 -1.35 -9.10 10.00
CA LYS A 137 -2.21 -10.02 10.77
C LYS A 137 -3.57 -9.42 11.13
N THR A 138 -4.06 -8.47 10.34
CA THR A 138 -5.37 -7.85 10.56
C THR A 138 -6.50 -8.89 10.50
N LYS A 139 -7.51 -8.74 11.35
CA LYS A 139 -8.77 -9.50 11.30
C LYS A 139 -9.89 -8.77 10.56
N LEU A 140 -9.63 -7.52 10.16
CA LEU A 140 -10.59 -6.72 9.38
C LEU A 140 -10.74 -7.30 7.97
N ASP A 141 -11.97 -7.33 7.49
CA ASP A 141 -12.30 -7.64 6.10
C ASP A 141 -12.45 -6.38 5.24
N GLU A 142 -12.74 -6.55 3.95
CA GLU A 142 -12.91 -5.46 3.00
C GLU A 142 -14.08 -4.51 3.35
N PHE A 143 -15.15 -5.01 3.98
CA PHE A 143 -16.29 -4.19 4.36
C PHE A 143 -16.00 -3.42 5.66
N ASP A 144 -15.28 -4.03 6.60
CA ASP A 144 -14.83 -3.35 7.82
C ASP A 144 -13.98 -2.11 7.49
N MET A 145 -13.18 -2.16 6.42
CA MET A 145 -12.38 -1.00 5.95
C MET A 145 -13.23 0.19 5.50
N LEU A 146 -14.49 -0.05 5.14
CA LEU A 146 -15.42 0.96 4.60
C LEU A 146 -16.49 1.39 5.60
N ARG A 147 -16.59 0.73 6.75
CA ARG A 147 -17.73 0.83 7.67
C ARG A 147 -18.01 2.25 8.20
N SER A 148 -16.98 3.08 8.36
CA SER A 148 -17.16 4.47 8.80
C SER A 148 -17.58 5.43 7.69
N MET A 149 -17.41 5.05 6.42
CA MET A 149 -17.61 5.92 5.25
C MET A 149 -18.94 5.65 4.54
N ILE A 150 -19.57 4.49 4.77
CA ILE A 150 -20.78 4.06 4.08
C ILE A 150 -21.87 3.71 5.09
N LYS A 151 -23.03 4.36 4.96
CA LYS A 151 -24.21 4.09 5.79
C LYS A 151 -24.75 2.68 5.51
N ASP A 152 -25.14 1.98 6.57
CA ASP A 152 -25.77 0.64 6.53
C ASP A 152 -24.96 -0.42 5.74
N ILE A 153 -23.63 -0.33 5.71
CA ILE A 153 -22.79 -1.29 4.98
C ILE A 153 -23.00 -2.74 5.44
N ASP A 154 -23.43 -2.94 6.68
CA ASP A 154 -23.68 -4.27 7.26
C ASP A 154 -24.80 -5.03 6.52
N LYS A 155 -25.70 -4.34 5.83
CA LYS A 155 -26.74 -4.98 4.99
C LYS A 155 -26.17 -5.63 3.72
N LEU A 156 -24.92 -5.31 3.38
CA LEU A 156 -24.24 -5.82 2.19
C LEU A 156 -23.31 -7.00 2.50
N LYS A 157 -23.09 -7.33 3.78
CA LYS A 157 -22.31 -8.49 4.19
C LYS A 157 -23.15 -9.75 4.00
#